data_AF-A0AB74V7E9-F1
#
_entry.id   AF-A0AB74V7E9-F1
#
_cell.length_a   1.000
_cell.length_b   1.000
_cell.length_c   1.000
_cell.angle_alpha   90.00
_cell.angle_beta   90.00
_cell.angle_gamma   90.00
#
_symmetry.space_group_name_H-M   'P 1'
#
loop_
_entity.id
_entity.type
_entity.pdbx_description
1 polymer ?
#
loop_
_entity_poly.entity_id
_entity_poly.type
_entity_poly.pdbx_seq_one_letter_code
_entity_poly.pdbx_strand_id
1 'polypeptide(L)'
;MKRPHILRSAIKKAARNAFDAERALAWTPDNPVCRRTHARAVARVERAIYQAQRERLIPLPTVQALLGIVLDAQTLARLRITGKQSVPPGTSTGYWDTLDAMDRAIDRAWRRARLTRVFTRSGGIQ
;
A
#
# COMPACT_ATOMS: atom_id res chain seq x y z
N MET A 1 -11.02 -6.59 20.09
CA MET A 1 -9.81 -6.41 19.27
C MET A 1 -10.09 -6.92 17.86
N LYS A 2 -9.80 -6.16 16.80
CA LYS A 2 -9.97 -6.67 15.43
C LYS A 2 -8.95 -7.79 15.19
N ARG A 3 -9.37 -8.87 14.54
CA ARG A 3 -8.44 -9.97 14.24
C ARG A 3 -7.36 -9.45 13.27
N PRO A 4 -6.06 -9.74 13.48
CA PRO A 4 -4.97 -9.17 12.67
C PRO A 4 -5.12 -9.35 11.16
N HIS A 5 -5.73 -10.47 10.73
CA HIS A 5 -6.01 -10.72 9.32
C HIS A 5 -7.04 -9.74 8.71
N ILE A 6 -7.99 -9.24 9.50
CA ILE A 6 -9.01 -8.29 9.03
C ILE A 6 -8.35 -6.96 8.68
N LEU A 7 -7.45 -6.47 9.53
CA LEU A 7 -6.73 -5.21 9.26
C LEU A 7 -5.77 -5.35 8.09
N ARG A 8 -5.08 -6.49 7.96
CA ARG A 8 -4.27 -6.79 6.76
C ARG A 8 -5.12 -6.73 5.49
N SER A 9 -6.26 -7.43 5.47
CA SER A 9 -7.16 -7.43 4.30
C SER A 9 -7.76 -6.05 4.04
N ALA A 10 -8.05 -5.27 5.08
CA ALA A 10 -8.53 -3.89 4.95
C ALA A 10 -7.47 -2.98 4.32
N ILE A 11 -6.20 -3.12 4.71
CA ILE A 11 -5.08 -2.37 4.11
C ILE A 11 -4.95 -2.71 2.62
N LYS A 12 -4.95 -4.01 2.26
CA LYS A 12 -4.90 -4.43 0.85
C LYS A 12 -6.05 -3.87 0.03
N LYS A 13 -7.28 -4.00 0.54
CA LYS A 13 -8.47 -3.45 -0.13
C LYS A 13 -8.37 -1.94 -0.31
N ALA A 14 -7.94 -1.22 0.72
CA ALA A 14 -7.76 0.23 0.62
C ALA A 14 -6.66 0.59 -0.40
N ALA A 15 -5.55 -0.15 -0.42
CA ALA A 15 -4.43 0.09 -1.33
C ALA A 15 -4.84 -0.10 -2.79
N ARG A 16 -5.60 -1.17 -3.10
CA ARG A 16 -6.20 -1.38 -4.43
C ARG A 16 -7.09 -0.22 -4.84
N ASN A 17 -7.97 0.24 -3.95
CA ASN A 17 -8.83 1.40 -4.23
C ASN A 17 -8.03 2.69 -4.47
N ALA A 18 -6.92 2.91 -3.75
CA ALA A 18 -6.06 4.07 -3.95
C ALA A 18 -5.29 4.00 -5.28
N PHE A 19 -4.87 2.81 -5.67
CA PHE A 19 -4.28 2.54 -6.99
C PHE A 19 -5.27 2.80 -8.12
N ASP A 20 -6.49 2.28 -8.03
CA ASP A 20 -7.54 2.51 -9.04
C ASP A 20 -7.94 4.00 -9.12
N ALA A 21 -8.02 4.68 -7.98
CA ALA A 21 -8.33 6.10 -7.94
C ALA A 21 -7.22 6.98 -8.53
N GLU A 22 -5.94 6.64 -8.30
CA GLU A 22 -4.81 7.30 -8.95
C GLU A 22 -4.85 7.08 -10.45
N ARG A 23 -5.14 5.84 -10.89
CA ARG A 23 -5.30 5.51 -12.31
C ARG A 23 -6.42 6.33 -12.95
N ALA A 24 -7.59 6.44 -12.31
CA ALA A 24 -8.69 7.26 -12.79
C ALA A 24 -8.33 8.74 -12.85
N LEU A 25 -7.63 9.25 -11.83
CA LEU A 25 -7.15 10.64 -11.81
C LEU A 25 -6.14 10.92 -12.92
N ALA A 26 -5.23 9.99 -13.21
CA ALA A 26 -4.25 10.15 -14.27
C ALA A 26 -4.89 10.21 -15.68
N TRP A 27 -6.02 9.55 -15.91
CA TRP A 27 -6.79 9.67 -17.16
C TRP A 27 -7.57 10.99 -17.25
N THR A 28 -8.03 11.54 -16.11
CA THR A 28 -8.84 12.77 -16.07
C THR A 28 -8.31 13.73 -14.99
N PRO A 29 -7.15 14.38 -15.21
CA PRO A 29 -6.48 15.16 -14.17
C PRO A 29 -7.29 16.37 -13.69
N ASP A 30 -8.08 16.97 -14.58
CA ASP A 30 -8.85 18.18 -14.28
C ASP A 30 -10.19 17.89 -13.60
N ASN A 31 -10.64 16.62 -13.58
CA ASN A 31 -11.92 16.26 -13.00
C ASN A 31 -11.89 16.40 -11.46
N PRO A 32 -12.66 17.33 -10.85
CA PRO A 32 -12.66 17.55 -9.41
C PRO A 32 -13.19 16.35 -8.61
N VAL A 33 -14.06 15.53 -9.21
CA VAL A 33 -14.57 14.30 -8.58
C VAL A 33 -13.45 13.27 -8.45
N CYS A 34 -12.65 13.05 -9.50
CA CYS A 34 -11.51 12.14 -9.46
C CYS A 34 -10.47 12.58 -8.42
N ARG A 35 -10.19 13.88 -8.32
CA ARG A 35 -9.28 14.44 -7.30
C ARG A 35 -9.76 14.15 -5.88
N ARG A 36 -11.04 14.40 -5.60
CA ARG A 36 -11.65 14.12 -4.28
C ARG A 36 -11.66 12.63 -3.97
N THR A 37 -11.99 11.79 -4.94
CA THR A 37 -11.99 10.33 -4.79
C THR A 37 -10.60 9.79 -4.49
N HIS A 38 -9.58 10.27 -5.22
CA HIS A 38 -8.19 9.93 -4.96
C HIS A 38 -7.75 10.31 -3.55
N ALA A 39 -7.96 11.56 -3.13
CA ALA A 39 -7.61 12.02 -1.78
C ALA A 39 -8.30 11.18 -0.68
N ARG A 40 -9.58 10.84 -0.86
CA ARG A 40 -10.33 9.98 0.08
C ARG A 40 -9.78 8.56 0.12
N ALA A 41 -9.38 8.00 -1.02
CA ALA A 41 -8.82 6.66 -1.10
C ALA A 41 -7.45 6.58 -0.39
N VAL A 42 -6.57 7.55 -0.63
CA VAL A 42 -5.27 7.67 0.06
C VAL A 42 -5.45 7.82 1.57
N ALA A 43 -6.30 8.75 2.01
CA ALA A 43 -6.59 8.95 3.43
C ALA A 43 -7.15 7.67 4.10
N ARG A 44 -7.90 6.84 3.35
CA ARG A 44 -8.42 5.57 3.86
C ARG A 44 -7.33 4.52 4.04
N VAL A 45 -6.35 4.47 3.14
CA VAL A 45 -5.16 3.61 3.26
C VAL A 45 -4.35 4.01 4.49
N GLU A 46 -4.02 5.29 4.61
CA GLU A 46 -3.25 5.83 5.74
C GLU A 46 -3.93 5.50 7.07
N ARG A 47 -5.24 5.79 7.19
CA ARG A 47 -6.02 5.45 8.39
C ARG A 47 -5.97 3.96 8.72
N ALA A 48 -6.05 3.08 7.72
CA ALA A 48 -5.97 1.63 7.95
C ALA A 48 -4.59 1.20 8.46
N ILE A 49 -3.52 1.77 7.91
CA ILE A 49 -2.14 1.50 8.34
C ILE A 49 -1.90 2.03 9.77
N TYR A 50 -2.27 3.28 10.04
CA TYR A 50 -2.16 3.87 11.37
C TYR A 50 -3.03 3.15 12.40
N GLN A 51 -4.20 2.65 12.02
CA GLN A 51 -5.00 1.81 12.91
C GLN A 51 -4.26 0.51 13.28
N ALA A 52 -3.61 -0.15 12.33
CA ALA A 52 -2.81 -1.35 12.61
C ALA A 52 -1.62 -1.05 13.55
N GLN A 53 -1.00 0.13 13.40
CA GLN A 53 0.06 0.58 14.31
C GLN A 53 -0.47 0.92 15.72
N ARG A 54 -1.61 1.61 15.83
CA ARG A 54 -2.29 1.88 17.12
C ARG A 54 -2.67 0.60 17.86
N GLU A 55 -3.10 -0.43 17.13
CA GLU A 55 -3.38 -1.77 17.67
C GLU A 55 -2.10 -2.59 17.96
N ARG A 56 -0.91 -1.98 17.84
CA ARG A 56 0.41 -2.59 18.05
C ARG A 56 0.66 -3.84 17.20
N LEU A 57 0.02 -3.94 16.03
CA LEU A 57 0.17 -5.08 15.12
C LEU A 57 1.41 -4.95 14.24
N ILE A 58 1.81 -3.71 13.95
CA ILE A 58 2.99 -3.38 13.15
C ILE A 58 3.80 -2.27 13.85
N PRO A 59 5.14 -2.29 13.77
CA PRO A 59 5.99 -1.21 14.28
C PRO A 59 6.06 -0.03 13.30
N LEU A 60 6.58 1.11 13.75
CA LEU A 60 6.67 2.34 12.95
C LEU A 60 7.46 2.19 11.63
N PRO A 61 8.60 1.46 11.57
CA PRO A 61 9.28 1.23 10.29
C PRO A 61 8.42 0.47 9.27
N THR A 62 7.51 -0.40 9.73
CA THR A 62 6.56 -1.08 8.85
C THR A 62 5.48 -0.14 8.33
N VAL A 63 5.09 0.90 9.09
CA VAL A 63 4.19 1.94 8.58
C VAL A 63 4.82 2.64 7.38
N GLN A 64 6.08 3.07 7.50
CA GLN A 64 6.83 3.71 6.41
C GLN A 64 6.94 2.79 5.19
N ALA A 65 7.29 1.51 5.40
CA ALA A 65 7.37 0.54 4.32
C ALA A 65 6.03 0.31 3.60
N LEU A 66 4.93 0.19 4.35
CA LEU A 66 3.59 0.01 3.76
C LEU A 66 3.15 1.23 2.97
N LEU A 67 3.41 2.45 3.46
CA LEU A 67 3.11 3.68 2.73
C LEU A 67 3.95 3.77 1.44
N GLY A 68 5.24 3.45 1.51
CA GLY A 68 6.13 3.41 0.35
C GLY A 68 5.61 2.45 -0.74
N ILE A 69 5.21 1.23 -0.36
CA ILE A 69 4.64 0.24 -1.30
C ILE A 69 3.41 0.81 -2.04
N VAL A 70 2.52 1.51 -1.35
CA VAL A 70 1.33 2.09 -1.98
C VAL A 70 1.70 3.26 -2.91
N LEU A 71 2.60 4.14 -2.47
CA LEU A 71 3.06 5.27 -3.27
C LEU A 71 3.80 4.82 -4.54
N ASP A 72 4.64 3.78 -4.45
CA ASP A 72 5.31 3.20 -5.60
C ASP A 72 4.29 2.64 -6.62
N ALA A 73 3.28 1.91 -6.13
CA ALA A 73 2.22 1.38 -6.98
C ALA A 73 1.42 2.50 -7.67
N GLN A 74 1.06 3.56 -6.94
CA GLN A 74 0.38 4.74 -7.49
C GLN A 74 1.24 5.46 -8.54
N THR A 75 2.55 5.59 -8.28
CA THR A 75 3.49 6.17 -9.23
C THR A 75 3.53 5.36 -10.52
N LEU A 76 3.62 4.03 -10.43
CA LEU A 76 3.54 3.14 -11.60
C LEU A 76 2.21 3.27 -12.36
N ALA A 77 1.07 3.40 -11.66
CA ALA A 77 -0.22 3.61 -12.30
C ALA A 77 -0.25 4.89 -13.15
N ARG A 78 0.26 5.99 -12.58
CA ARG A 78 0.33 7.31 -13.22
C ARG A 78 1.29 7.34 -14.41
N LEU A 79 2.50 6.78 -14.24
CA LEU A 79 3.52 6.77 -15.29
C LEU A 79 3.06 6.02 -16.53
N ARG A 80 2.29 4.94 -16.37
CA ARG A 80 1.71 4.17 -17.49
C ARG A 80 0.73 4.97 -18.32
N ILE A 81 -0.11 5.79 -17.69
CA ILE A 81 -1.12 6.58 -18.39
C ILE A 81 -0.49 7.81 -19.04
N THR A 82 0.44 8.45 -18.33
CA THR A 82 1.10 9.67 -18.81
C THR A 82 2.23 9.40 -19.82
N GLY A 83 2.56 8.13 -20.09
CA GLY A 83 3.58 7.75 -21.08
C GLY A 83 5.01 8.16 -20.73
N LYS A 84 5.26 8.62 -19.50
CA LYS A 84 6.60 9.03 -19.06
C LYS A 84 7.48 7.78 -18.90
N GLN A 85 8.32 7.50 -19.89
CA GLN A 85 9.28 6.40 -19.94
C GLN A 85 10.20 6.39 -18.70
N SER A 86 9.79 5.64 -17.67
CA SER A 86 10.63 5.32 -16.51
C SER A 86 10.23 3.99 -15.90
N VAL A 87 9.58 3.12 -16.69
CA VAL A 87 9.40 1.71 -16.33
C VAL A 87 10.68 1.00 -16.79
N PRO A 88 11.48 0.41 -15.87
CA PRO A 88 12.72 -0.27 -16.25
C PRO A 88 12.48 -1.32 -17.35
N PRO A 89 13.39 -1.47 -18.32
CA PRO A 89 13.31 -2.56 -19.29
C PRO A 89 13.34 -3.90 -18.54
N GLY A 90 12.41 -4.81 -18.88
CA GLY A 90 12.23 -6.09 -18.18
C GLY A 90 11.10 -6.11 -17.14
N THR A 91 10.48 -4.97 -16.82
CA THR A 91 9.25 -4.95 -16.03
C THR A 91 8.04 -5.33 -16.90
N SER A 92 7.87 -6.62 -17.22
CA SER A 92 6.57 -7.11 -17.70
C SER A 92 5.61 -7.05 -16.52
N THR A 93 4.83 -5.99 -16.37
CA THR A 93 3.74 -6.03 -15.41
C THR A 93 2.56 -5.22 -15.92
N GLY A 94 1.49 -5.89 -16.35
CA GLY A 94 0.22 -5.24 -16.64
C GLY A 94 -0.42 -4.67 -15.37
N TYR A 95 -1.63 -4.14 -15.50
CA TYR A 95 -2.44 -3.68 -14.37
C TYR A 95 -2.51 -4.72 -13.24
N TRP A 96 -2.79 -5.98 -13.60
CA TRP A 96 -2.96 -7.09 -12.66
C TRP A 96 -1.66 -7.46 -11.95
N ASP A 97 -0.55 -7.47 -12.67
CA ASP A 97 0.74 -7.83 -12.09
C ASP A 97 1.21 -6.80 -11.04
N THR A 98 0.89 -5.52 -11.23
CA THR A 98 1.19 -4.49 -10.21
C THR A 98 0.34 -4.64 -8.96
N LEU A 99 -0.94 -4.97 -9.12
CA LEU A 99 -1.80 -5.25 -7.97
C LEU A 99 -1.31 -6.48 -7.19
N ASP A 100 -0.96 -7.56 -7.90
CA ASP A 100 -0.42 -8.76 -7.30
C ASP A 100 0.92 -8.52 -6.61
N ALA A 101 1.82 -7.76 -7.24
CA ALA A 101 3.11 -7.40 -6.65
C ALA A 101 2.93 -6.54 -5.39
N MET A 102 2.02 -5.56 -5.42
CA MET A 102 1.66 -4.72 -4.28
C MET A 102 1.10 -5.58 -3.14
N ASP A 103 0.15 -6.48 -3.42
CA ASP A 103 -0.43 -7.35 -2.39
C ASP A 103 0.58 -8.31 -1.77
N ARG A 104 1.49 -8.87 -2.58
CA ARG A 104 2.61 -9.69 -2.10
C ARG A 104 3.59 -8.86 -1.26
N ALA A 105 3.87 -7.62 -1.64
CA ALA A 105 4.73 -6.72 -0.88
C ALA A 105 4.11 -6.38 0.49
N ILE A 106 2.81 -6.05 0.53
CA ILE A 106 2.06 -5.83 1.78
C ILE A 106 2.11 -7.08 2.67
N ASP A 107 1.90 -8.28 2.10
CA ASP A 107 1.99 -9.53 2.87
C ASP A 107 3.39 -9.79 3.45
N ARG A 108 4.44 -9.52 2.67
CA ARG A 108 5.84 -9.65 3.13
C ARG A 108 6.14 -8.68 4.25
N ALA A 109 5.77 -7.41 4.11
CA ALA A 109 5.94 -6.39 5.15
C ALA A 109 5.19 -6.78 6.44
N TRP A 110 3.94 -7.23 6.31
CA TRP A 110 3.13 -7.68 7.44
C TRP A 110 3.72 -8.92 8.15
N ARG A 111 4.20 -9.90 7.37
CA ARG A 111 4.85 -11.10 7.91
C ARG A 111 6.14 -10.74 8.64
N ARG A 112 6.96 -9.85 8.08
CA ARG A 112 8.21 -9.37 8.70
C ARG A 112 7.94 -8.67 10.02
N ALA A 113 6.91 -7.83 10.09
CA ALA A 113 6.49 -7.16 11.32
C ALA A 113 6.04 -8.14 12.43
N ARG A 114 5.37 -9.24 12.05
CA ARG A 114 5.01 -10.29 13.01
C ARG A 114 6.24 -11.02 13.53
N LEU A 115 7.19 -11.36 12.67
CA LEU A 115 8.42 -12.05 13.05
C LEU A 115 9.25 -11.19 14.01
N THR A 116 9.51 -9.92 13.68
CA THR A 116 10.24 -9.01 14.58
C THR A 116 9.56 -8.90 15.94
N ARG A 117 8.22 -8.77 15.98
CA ARG A 117 7.47 -8.75 17.25
C ARG A 117 7.61 -10.04 18.07
N VAL A 118 7.64 -11.22 17.42
CA VAL A 118 7.89 -12.49 18.11
C VAL A 118 9.29 -12.49 18.71
N PHE A 119 10.33 -12.10 17.95
CA PHE A 119 11.70 -12.02 18.47
C PHE A 119 11.84 -11.03 19.64
N THR A 120 11.23 -9.84 19.55
CA THR A 120 11.27 -8.85 20.65
C THR A 120 10.53 -9.32 21.89
N ARG A 121 9.44 -10.10 21.75
CA ARG A 121 8.68 -10.63 22.88
C ARG A 121 9.30 -11.88 23.52
N SER A 122 10.19 -12.57 22.79
CA SER A 122 10.82 -13.83 23.21
C SER A 122 12.19 -13.64 23.86
N GLY A 123 12.61 -12.40 24.16
CA GLY A 123 13.87 -12.12 24.86
C GLY A 123 15.12 -11.99 23.98
N GLY A 124 14.99 -11.46 22.76
CA GLY A 124 16.12 -11.29 21.84
C GLY A 124 16.76 -9.90 21.89
N ILE A 125 17.91 -9.83 22.58
CA ILE A 125 19.01 -8.84 22.53
C ILE A 125 18.75 -7.53 23.30
N GLN A 126 19.21 -7.50 24.55
CA GLN A 126 19.75 -6.32 25.23
C GLN A 126 21.14 -6.01 24.70
#